data_AF-A0A948FUQ6-F1
#
_entry.id   AF-A0A948FUQ6-F1
#
_cell.length_a   1.000
_cell.length_b   1.000
_cell.length_c   1.000
_cell.angle_alpha   90.00
_cell.angle_beta   90.00
_cell.angle_gamma   90.00
#
_symmetry.space_group_name_H-M   'P 1'
#
loop_
_entity.id
_entity.type
_entity.pdbx_description
1 polymer ?
#
loop_
_entity_poly.entity_id
_entity_poly.type
_entity_poly.pdbx_seq_one_letter_code
_entity_poly.pdbx_strand_id
1 'polypeptide(L)'
;MTAYSRGAALFRAATAQLGAAELLLPVPSCPGWTISDVLTHVADNHEAVLAAHGIVSDDADLFAVYEEHLTRQPRALLETLELILHAWDIARARGMSGELDDATLDFLLAFAVDAGEQLYVDGAFEMMLVSTDVGREASVLALYGRDARPADG
;
A
#
# COMPACT_ATOMS: atom_id res chain seq x y z
N MET A 1 4.19 7.04 16.18
CA MET A 1 3.38 6.40 15.12
C MET A 1 4.18 5.25 14.54
N THR A 2 3.59 4.06 14.43
CA THR A 2 4.25 2.88 13.85
C THR A 2 4.22 3.00 12.32
N ALA A 3 4.94 2.12 11.61
CA ALA A 3 4.83 2.05 10.15
C ALA A 3 3.38 1.70 9.73
N TYR A 4 2.73 0.81 10.48
CA TYR A 4 1.33 0.46 10.25
C TYR A 4 0.38 1.66 10.42
N SER A 5 0.45 2.42 11.52
CA SER A 5 -0.42 3.61 11.66
C SER A 5 -0.12 4.69 10.63
N ARG A 6 1.11 4.79 10.10
CA ARG A 6 1.42 5.63 8.94
C ARG A 6 0.68 5.16 7.69
N GLY A 7 0.79 3.86 7.36
CA GLY A 7 0.07 3.27 6.23
C GLY A 7 -1.44 3.47 6.34
N ALA A 8 -2.02 3.22 7.51
CA ALA A 8 -3.45 3.44 7.75
C ALA A 8 -3.86 4.91 7.58
N ALA A 9 -3.03 5.86 8.03
CA ALA A 9 -3.29 7.28 7.84
C ALA A 9 -3.22 7.68 6.35
N LEU A 10 -2.23 7.19 5.61
CA LEU A 10 -2.13 7.39 4.16
C LEU A 10 -3.36 6.84 3.43
N PHE A 11 -3.76 5.60 3.76
CA PHE A 11 -4.91 4.96 3.13
C PHE A 11 -6.21 5.73 3.42
N ARG A 12 -6.40 6.18 4.67
CA ARG A 12 -7.54 7.04 5.02
C ARG A 12 -7.54 8.36 4.25
N ALA A 13 -6.38 9.00 4.09
CA ALA A 13 -6.28 10.23 3.31
C ALA A 13 -6.61 9.98 1.83
N ALA A 14 -6.07 8.92 1.24
CA ALA A 14 -6.29 8.54 -0.16
C ALA A 14 -7.75 8.16 -0.46
N THR A 15 -8.48 7.64 0.53
CA THR A 15 -9.88 7.20 0.40
C THR A 15 -10.90 8.20 0.94
N ALA A 16 -10.43 9.30 1.54
CA ALA A 16 -11.29 10.33 2.07
C ALA A 16 -12.19 10.92 0.97
N GLN A 17 -13.49 11.01 1.28
CA GLN A 17 -14.50 11.62 0.43
C GLN A 17 -14.65 10.96 -0.96
N LEU A 18 -14.33 9.66 -1.08
CA LEU A 18 -14.53 8.91 -2.32
C LEU A 18 -16.00 8.98 -2.78
N GLY A 19 -16.20 9.47 -4.00
CA GLY A 19 -17.48 9.42 -4.71
C GLY A 19 -17.69 8.11 -5.46
N ALA A 20 -18.94 7.79 -5.78
CA ALA A 20 -19.29 6.57 -6.52
C ALA A 20 -18.60 6.47 -7.90
N ALA A 21 -18.36 7.59 -8.58
CA ALA A 21 -17.65 7.60 -9.85
C ALA A 21 -16.15 7.29 -9.69
N GLU A 22 -15.54 7.72 -8.57
CA GLU A 22 -14.12 7.45 -8.30
C GLU A 22 -13.86 5.97 -8.03
N LEU A 23 -14.83 5.25 -7.46
CA LEU A 23 -14.73 3.81 -7.25
C LEU A 23 -14.44 3.02 -8.54
N LEU A 24 -14.84 3.56 -9.70
CA LEU A 24 -14.65 2.96 -11.01
C LEU A 24 -13.35 3.38 -11.70
N LEU A 25 -12.55 4.27 -11.10
CA LEU A 25 -11.28 4.69 -11.68
C LEU A 25 -10.31 3.51 -11.73
N PRO A 26 -9.60 3.30 -12.86
CA PRO A 26 -8.60 2.26 -12.97
C PRO A 26 -7.38 2.58 -12.09
N VAL A 27 -6.76 1.54 -11.54
CA VAL A 27 -5.53 1.66 -10.73
C VAL A 27 -4.36 1.13 -11.57
N PRO A 28 -3.48 1.99 -12.12
CA PRO A 28 -2.47 1.57 -13.09
C PRO A 28 -1.49 0.50 -12.57
N SER A 29 -1.13 0.58 -11.29
CA SER A 29 -0.21 -0.36 -10.63
C SER A 29 -0.87 -1.70 -10.26
N CYS A 30 -2.18 -1.84 -10.44
CA CYS A 30 -2.94 -3.08 -10.28
C CYS A 30 -3.72 -3.34 -11.59
N PRO A 31 -3.09 -3.92 -12.63
CA PRO A 31 -3.70 -4.02 -13.95
C PRO A 31 -5.07 -4.72 -13.94
N GLY A 32 -6.08 -4.02 -14.47
CA GLY A 32 -7.46 -4.50 -14.54
C GLY A 32 -8.31 -4.24 -13.30
N TRP A 33 -7.74 -3.65 -12.24
CA TRP A 33 -8.46 -3.30 -11.02
C TRP A 33 -8.93 -1.85 -11.04
N THR A 34 -10.06 -1.64 -10.38
CA THR A 34 -10.59 -0.32 -10.02
C THR A 34 -10.24 0.04 -8.57
N ILE A 35 -10.49 1.30 -8.17
CA ILE A 35 -10.38 1.68 -6.75
C ILE A 35 -11.27 0.78 -5.88
N SER A 36 -12.46 0.42 -6.33
CA SER A 36 -13.33 -0.52 -5.58
C SER A 36 -12.66 -1.86 -5.33
N ASP A 37 -11.96 -2.41 -6.33
CA ASP A 37 -11.28 -3.70 -6.20
C ASP A 37 -10.12 -3.62 -5.21
N VAL A 38 -9.34 -2.52 -5.23
CA VAL A 38 -8.28 -2.28 -4.24
C VAL A 38 -8.84 -2.15 -2.82
N LEU A 39 -9.95 -1.41 -2.65
CA LEU A 39 -10.59 -1.27 -1.34
C LEU A 39 -11.04 -2.63 -0.80
N THR A 40 -11.70 -3.44 -1.63
CA THR A 40 -12.13 -4.79 -1.28
C THR A 40 -10.94 -5.67 -0.95
N HIS A 41 -9.88 -5.64 -1.75
CA HIS A 41 -8.68 -6.43 -1.50
C HIS A 41 -8.03 -6.10 -0.14
N VAL A 42 -7.88 -4.82 0.18
CA VAL A 42 -7.30 -4.39 1.46
C VAL A 42 -8.19 -4.84 2.63
N ALA A 43 -9.51 -4.70 2.52
CA ALA A 43 -10.45 -5.15 3.54
C ALA A 43 -10.37 -6.68 3.73
N ASP A 44 -10.48 -7.45 2.64
CA ASP A 44 -10.46 -8.92 2.66
C ASP A 44 -9.17 -9.46 3.26
N ASN A 45 -8.01 -8.87 2.94
CA ASN A 45 -6.73 -9.27 3.54
C ASN A 45 -6.70 -9.03 5.05
N HIS A 46 -7.11 -7.85 5.51
CA HIS A 46 -7.10 -7.52 6.94
C HIS A 46 -8.08 -8.42 7.71
N GLU A 47 -9.29 -8.64 7.17
CA GLU A 47 -10.28 -9.56 7.76
C GLU A 47 -9.76 -10.99 7.82
N ALA A 48 -9.14 -11.49 6.74
CA ALA A 48 -8.57 -12.84 6.71
C ALA A 48 -7.46 -13.02 7.75
N VAL A 49 -6.58 -12.02 7.91
CA VAL A 49 -5.51 -12.08 8.91
C VAL A 49 -6.07 -12.04 10.33
N LEU A 50 -7.05 -11.17 10.61
CA LEU A 50 -7.71 -11.11 11.92
C LEU A 50 -8.41 -12.44 12.25
N ALA A 51 -9.16 -12.99 11.30
CA ALA A 51 -9.84 -14.27 11.44
C ALA A 51 -8.87 -15.43 11.67
N ALA A 52 -7.74 -15.46 10.95
CA ALA A 52 -6.70 -16.47 11.14
C ALA A 52 -6.07 -16.45 12.55
N HIS A 53 -6.15 -15.31 13.25
CA HIS A 53 -5.70 -15.15 14.63
C HIS A 53 -6.84 -15.27 15.65
N GLY A 54 -8.05 -15.65 15.22
CA GLY A 54 -9.22 -15.80 16.08
C GLY A 54 -9.75 -14.47 16.64
N ILE A 55 -9.41 -13.34 16.01
CA ILE A 55 -9.88 -12.02 16.39
C ILE A 55 -11.19 -11.76 15.67
N VAL A 56 -12.25 -11.58 16.44
CA VAL A 56 -13.58 -11.18 15.96
C VAL A 56 -13.89 -9.84 16.62
N SER A 57 -14.23 -8.84 15.80
CA SER A 57 -14.60 -7.51 16.26
C SER A 57 -15.84 -7.02 15.52
N ASP A 58 -16.73 -6.37 16.26
CA ASP A 58 -17.88 -5.64 15.70
C ASP A 58 -17.53 -4.17 15.40
N ASP A 59 -16.27 -3.75 15.62
CA ASP A 59 -15.82 -2.40 15.32
C ASP A 59 -15.76 -2.18 13.80
N ALA A 60 -16.30 -1.03 13.36
CA ALA A 60 -16.28 -0.63 11.96
C ALA A 60 -14.87 -0.21 11.50
N ASP A 61 -13.97 0.13 12.43
CA ASP A 61 -12.60 0.48 12.11
C ASP A 61 -11.67 -0.75 12.14
N LEU A 62 -11.63 -1.45 11.01
CA LEU A 62 -10.77 -2.61 10.77
C LEU A 62 -9.29 -2.31 11.04
N PHE A 63 -8.80 -1.11 10.71
CA PHE A 63 -7.40 -0.79 10.90
C PHE A 63 -7.06 -0.53 12.37
N ALA A 64 -7.98 0.04 13.15
CA ALA A 64 -7.80 0.21 14.59
C ALA A 64 -7.74 -1.16 15.30
N VAL A 65 -8.63 -2.09 14.93
CA VAL A 65 -8.63 -3.47 15.45
C VAL A 65 -7.30 -4.15 15.12
N TYR A 66 -6.85 -4.05 13.87
CA TYR A 66 -5.57 -4.62 13.46
C TYR A 66 -4.39 -3.98 14.22
N GLU A 67 -4.39 -2.65 14.40
CA GLU A 67 -3.34 -1.94 15.12
C GLU A 67 -3.21 -2.42 16.57
N GLU A 68 -4.34 -2.60 17.26
CA GLU A 68 -4.41 -3.05 18.64
C GLU A 68 -3.83 -4.46 18.82
N HIS A 69 -4.19 -5.38 17.92
CA HIS A 69 -3.95 -6.81 18.15
C HIS A 69 -2.70 -7.37 17.47
N LEU A 70 -2.34 -6.86 16.28
CA LEU A 70 -1.45 -7.59 15.38
C LEU A 70 -0.16 -6.88 15.03
N THR A 71 0.01 -5.60 15.36
CA THR A 71 1.21 -4.81 14.98
C THR A 71 2.54 -5.33 15.52
N ARG A 72 2.53 -6.24 16.48
CA ARG A 72 3.73 -6.91 17.00
C ARG A 72 4.03 -8.27 16.35
N GLN A 73 3.22 -8.70 15.38
CA GLN A 73 3.37 -9.98 14.68
C GLN A 73 4.17 -9.81 13.39
N PRO A 74 4.97 -10.80 12.95
CA PRO A 74 5.72 -10.74 11.70
C PRO A 74 4.85 -10.43 10.47
N ARG A 75 3.63 -10.97 10.43
CA ARG A 75 2.66 -10.73 9.34
C ARG A 75 2.28 -9.26 9.20
N ALA A 76 2.38 -8.46 10.26
CA ALA A 76 2.06 -7.04 10.20
C ALA A 76 3.00 -6.23 9.30
N LEU A 77 4.21 -6.70 9.01
CA LEU A 77 5.09 -6.04 8.05
C LEU A 77 4.55 -6.11 6.63
N LEU A 78 4.00 -7.27 6.24
CA LEU A 78 3.38 -7.45 4.92
C LEU A 78 2.11 -6.61 4.80
N GLU A 79 1.21 -6.63 5.79
CA GLU A 79 0.01 -5.80 5.74
C GLU A 79 0.33 -4.30 5.79
N THR A 80 1.39 -3.91 6.51
CA THR A 80 1.88 -2.52 6.48
C THR A 80 2.39 -2.14 5.08
N LEU A 81 3.14 -3.02 4.42
CA LEU A 81 3.62 -2.81 3.06
C LEU A 81 2.45 -2.63 2.09
N GLU A 82 1.53 -3.59 2.05
CA GLU A 82 0.35 -3.55 1.19
C GLU A 82 -0.46 -2.28 1.42
N LEU A 83 -0.69 -1.90 2.67
CA LEU A 83 -1.48 -0.73 3.01
C LEU A 83 -0.83 0.58 2.55
N ILE A 84 0.49 0.72 2.70
CA ILE A 84 1.24 1.89 2.20
C ILE A 84 1.18 1.96 0.67
N LEU A 85 1.43 0.85 0.00
CA LEU A 85 1.47 0.79 -1.45
C LEU A 85 0.10 1.06 -2.08
N HIS A 86 -0.96 0.41 -1.58
CA HIS A 86 -2.33 0.63 -2.08
C HIS A 86 -2.85 2.04 -1.74
N ALA A 87 -2.43 2.63 -0.63
CA ALA A 87 -2.74 4.04 -0.36
C ALA A 87 -2.15 4.97 -1.43
N TRP A 88 -0.89 4.72 -1.83
CA TRP A 88 -0.24 5.44 -2.92
C TRP A 88 -0.94 5.20 -4.25
N ASP A 89 -1.28 3.93 -4.55
CA ASP A 89 -1.96 3.53 -5.78
C ASP A 89 -3.32 4.25 -5.96
N ILE A 90 -4.12 4.32 -4.89
CA ILE A 90 -5.40 5.03 -4.88
C ILE A 90 -5.19 6.54 -5.05
N ALA A 91 -4.25 7.14 -4.31
CA ALA A 91 -3.96 8.58 -4.44
C ALA A 91 -3.58 8.93 -5.88
N ARG A 92 -2.75 8.09 -6.52
CA ARG A 92 -2.32 8.26 -7.92
C ARG A 92 -3.48 8.12 -8.89
N ALA A 93 -4.35 7.12 -8.71
CA ALA A 93 -5.54 6.91 -9.54
C ALA A 93 -6.52 8.09 -9.47
N ARG A 94 -6.60 8.77 -8.32
CA ARG A 94 -7.40 9.99 -8.11
C ARG A 94 -6.73 11.28 -8.58
N GLY A 95 -5.48 11.22 -9.05
CA GLY A 95 -4.69 12.40 -9.42
C GLY A 95 -4.28 13.26 -8.22
N MET A 96 -4.28 12.71 -7.01
CA MET A 96 -3.78 13.36 -5.80
C MET A 96 -2.25 13.26 -5.73
N SER A 97 -1.62 14.14 -4.93
CA SER A 97 -0.21 13.95 -4.59
C SER A 97 -0.08 12.70 -3.72
N GLY A 98 0.78 11.77 -4.16
CA GLY A 98 1.11 10.54 -3.45
C GLY A 98 2.40 10.65 -2.64
N GLU A 99 2.84 11.86 -2.28
CA GLU A 99 4.12 12.06 -1.58
C GLU A 99 4.23 11.21 -0.31
N LEU A 100 5.28 10.39 -0.25
CA LEU A 100 5.61 9.55 0.90
C LEU A 100 6.71 10.21 1.73
N ASP A 101 6.52 10.25 3.05
CA ASP A 101 7.54 10.79 3.94
C ASP A 101 8.79 9.89 4.02
N ASP A 102 9.91 10.46 4.47
CA ASP A 102 11.19 9.77 4.52
C ASP A 102 11.15 8.47 5.34
N ALA A 103 10.35 8.43 6.41
CA ALA A 103 10.21 7.27 7.28
C ALA A 103 9.43 6.12 6.60
N THR A 104 8.45 6.48 5.78
CA THR A 104 7.68 5.53 4.96
C THR A 104 8.58 4.96 3.85
N LEU A 105 9.37 5.82 3.20
CA LEU A 105 10.37 5.40 2.22
C LEU A 105 11.46 4.51 2.83
N ASP A 106 11.92 4.81 4.05
CA ASP A 106 12.87 3.96 4.80
C ASP A 106 12.29 2.57 5.04
N PHE A 107 11.03 2.49 5.46
CA PHE A 107 10.34 1.22 5.68
C PHE A 107 10.24 0.40 4.39
N LEU A 108 9.78 1.01 3.30
CA LEU A 108 9.66 0.37 2.00
C LEU A 108 11.02 -0.09 1.48
N LEU A 109 12.06 0.73 1.58
CA LEU A 109 13.40 0.33 1.14
C LEU A 109 13.94 -0.82 1.98
N ALA A 110 13.81 -0.76 3.31
CA ALA A 110 14.27 -1.80 4.21
C ALA A 110 13.57 -3.14 3.94
N PHE A 111 12.25 -3.12 3.71
CA PHE A 111 11.49 -4.32 3.37
C PHE A 111 11.99 -4.96 2.07
N ALA A 112 12.18 -4.15 1.02
CA ALA A 112 12.66 -4.66 -0.26
C ALA A 112 14.09 -5.23 -0.17
N VAL A 113 14.96 -4.59 0.60
CA VAL A 113 16.34 -5.07 0.83
C VAL A 113 16.35 -6.39 1.61
N ASP A 114 15.50 -6.53 2.64
CA ASP A 114 15.41 -7.74 3.45
C ASP A 114 14.81 -8.92 2.67
N ALA A 115 13.75 -8.67 1.89
CA ALA A 115 13.13 -9.68 1.04
C ALA A 115 14.04 -10.13 -0.12
N GLY A 116 14.81 -9.19 -0.68
CA GLY A 116 15.70 -9.45 -1.81
C GLY A 116 14.95 -10.06 -3.00
N GLU A 117 15.49 -11.14 -3.58
CA GLU A 117 14.87 -11.83 -4.71
C GLU A 117 13.52 -12.46 -4.38
N GLN A 118 13.24 -12.78 -3.11
CA GLN A 118 11.97 -13.40 -2.71
C GLN A 118 10.77 -12.49 -2.96
N LEU A 119 10.99 -11.17 -3.01
CA LEU A 119 9.94 -10.19 -3.32
C LEU A 119 9.27 -10.44 -4.69
N TYR A 120 9.96 -11.09 -5.62
CA TYR A 120 9.52 -11.23 -7.01
C TYR A 120 9.10 -12.66 -7.39
N VAL A 121 9.18 -13.62 -6.45
CA VAL A 121 8.99 -15.05 -6.76
C VAL A 121 7.53 -15.38 -7.10
N ASP A 122 6.58 -14.73 -6.45
CA ASP A 122 5.15 -14.95 -6.65
C ASP A 122 4.53 -14.07 -7.75
N GLY A 123 5.32 -13.13 -8.31
CA GLY A 123 4.87 -12.20 -9.33
C GLY A 123 3.91 -11.12 -8.82
N ALA A 124 3.76 -10.96 -7.49
CA ALA A 124 2.97 -9.86 -6.93
C ALA A 124 3.61 -8.50 -7.19
N PHE A 125 4.95 -8.47 -7.26
CA PHE A 125 5.72 -7.29 -7.64
C PHE A 125 6.58 -7.59 -8.87
N GLU A 126 6.70 -6.59 -9.75
CA GLU A 126 7.63 -6.59 -10.87
C GLU A 126 8.54 -5.36 -10.77
N MET A 127 9.82 -5.56 -10.49
CA MET A 127 10.77 -4.45 -10.39
C MET A 127 10.82 -3.66 -11.70
N MET A 128 10.74 -2.34 -11.61
CA MET A 128 11.01 -1.45 -12.72
C MET A 128 12.44 -0.91 -12.68
N LEU A 129 13.09 -0.97 -13.84
CA LEU A 129 14.37 -0.31 -14.04
C LEU A 129 14.14 1.18 -14.24
N VAL A 130 14.61 1.98 -13.29
CA VAL A 130 14.60 3.44 -13.36
C VAL A 130 16.03 3.98 -13.41
N SER A 131 16.20 5.18 -13.97
CA SER A 131 17.51 5.83 -14.03
C SER A 131 17.95 6.29 -12.64
N THR A 132 19.25 6.42 -12.42
CA THR A 132 19.82 6.79 -11.10
C THR A 132 19.60 8.26 -10.71
N ASP A 133 19.09 9.07 -11.63
CA ASP A 133 18.77 10.49 -11.43
C ASP A 133 17.30 10.73 -11.07
N VAL A 134 16.45 9.69 -11.02
CA VAL A 134 15.10 9.84 -10.49
C VAL A 134 15.13 10.12 -8.98
N GLY A 135 14.11 10.82 -8.48
CA GLY A 135 13.97 11.11 -7.06
C GLY A 135 13.91 9.86 -6.20
N ARG A 136 14.16 10.03 -4.90
CA ARG A 136 14.17 8.94 -3.90
C ARG A 136 12.87 8.12 -3.91
N GLU A 137 11.72 8.78 -3.87
CA GLU A 137 10.42 8.13 -3.88
C GLU A 137 10.23 7.25 -5.13
N ALA A 138 10.54 7.79 -6.31
CA ALA A 138 10.46 7.03 -7.56
C ALA A 138 11.42 5.83 -7.59
N SER A 139 12.63 5.97 -7.04
CA SER A 139 13.59 4.87 -6.94
C SER A 139 13.07 3.75 -6.03
N VAL A 140 12.45 4.08 -4.90
CA VAL A 140 11.92 3.10 -3.94
C VAL A 140 10.66 2.42 -4.46
N LEU A 141 9.71 3.19 -5.01
CA LEU A 141 8.47 2.64 -5.55
C LEU A 141 8.69 1.76 -6.79
N ALA A 142 9.75 2.02 -7.56
CA ALA A 142 10.14 1.18 -8.68
C ALA A 142 10.53 -0.25 -8.26
N LEU A 143 11.02 -0.46 -7.02
CA LEU A 143 11.27 -1.81 -6.47
C LEU A 143 9.99 -2.64 -6.36
N TYR A 144 8.84 -1.97 -6.28
CA TYR A 144 7.52 -2.58 -6.16
C TYR A 144 6.69 -2.44 -7.46
N GLY A 145 7.32 -2.09 -8.59
CA GLY A 145 6.62 -1.94 -9.87
C GLY A 145 5.74 -0.69 -10.00
N ARG A 146 5.94 0.34 -9.16
CA ARG A 146 5.14 1.57 -9.17
C ARG A 146 5.87 2.74 -9.81
N ASP A 147 5.25 3.34 -10.82
CA ASP A 147 5.85 4.40 -11.63
C ASP A 147 5.46 5.77 -11.06
N ALA A 148 6.31 6.29 -10.19
CA ALA A 148 6.15 7.60 -9.59
C ALA A 148 6.82 8.73 -10.37
N ARG A 149 7.25 8.48 -11.62
CA ARG A 149 7.69 9.57 -12.49
C ARG A 149 6.49 10.49 -12.79
N PRO A 150 6.73 11.80 -12.95
CA PRO A 150 5.71 12.67 -13.52
C PRO A 150 5.27 12.08 -14.85
N ALA A 151 3.97 12.07 -15.13
CA ALA A 151 3.53 11.79 -16.49
C ALA A 151 4.16 12.86 -17.38
N ASP A 152 4.96 12.45 -18.38
CA ASP A 152 5.58 13.38 -19.32
C ASP A 152 4.52 14.38 -19.81
N GLY A 153 4.81 15.68 -19.66
CA GLY A 153 3.94 16.76 -20.13
C GLY A 153 3.93 16.89 -21.64
#